data_AF-A0A7L2B9V3-F1
#
_entry.id   AF-A0A7L2B9V3-F1
#
_cell.length_a   1.000
_cell.length_b   1.000
_cell.length_c   1.000
_cell.angle_alpha   90.00
_cell.angle_beta   90.00
_cell.angle_gamma   90.00
#
_symmetry.space_group_name_H-M   'P 1'
#
loop_
_entity.id
_entity.type
_entity.pdbx_description
1 polymer ?
#
loop_
_entity_poly.entity_id
_entity_poly.type
_entity_poly.pdbx_seq_one_letter_code
_entity_poly.pdbx_strand_id
1 'polypeptide(L)'
;GFGFNVNNSNPTICINDLITKYNKEEGKKLKALTPDCLIARTVTVLERLIDIFQEKGPNGVLSRYYKYWVHSGKQVRLYSEDGPIAWIVGIDDYGFLQVHEEGKGVESVHPDGNSFDMLRNLIVPK
;
A
#
# COMPACT_ATOMS: atom_id res chain seq x y z
N GLY A 1 1.80 -8.77 11.87
CA GLY A 1 0.88 -8.04 12.76
C GLY A 1 0.47 -6.74 12.10
N PHE A 2 -0.75 -6.26 12.34
CA PHE A 2 -1.26 -4.99 11.81
C PHE A 2 -1.38 -3.97 12.95
N GLY A 3 -1.02 -2.71 12.69
CA GLY A 3 -1.22 -1.61 13.62
C GLY A 3 -2.11 -0.53 12.99
N PHE A 4 -3.13 -0.08 13.70
CA PHE A 4 -4.01 1.00 13.27
C PHE A 4 -4.00 2.13 14.29
N ASN A 5 -3.76 3.36 13.83
CA ASN A 5 -3.98 4.54 14.66
C ASN A 5 -5.47 4.93 14.63
N VAL A 6 -6.26 4.42 15.59
CA VAL A 6 -7.73 4.57 15.59
C VAL A 6 -8.17 5.89 16.21
N ASN A 7 -7.67 6.20 17.41
CA ASN A 7 -8.17 7.29 18.26
C ASN A 7 -7.05 8.02 19.01
N ASN A 8 -5.81 7.97 18.52
CA ASN A 8 -4.68 8.68 19.12
C ASN A 8 -4.15 9.73 18.14
N SER A 9 -4.51 10.99 18.34
CA SER A 9 -4.14 12.09 17.43
C SER A 9 -2.68 12.53 17.54
N ASN A 10 -1.84 11.86 18.34
CA ASN A 10 -0.42 12.16 18.52
C ASN A 10 0.48 10.94 18.26
N PRO A 11 1.66 11.09 17.61
CA PRO A 11 2.18 12.30 16.98
C PRO A 11 1.60 12.55 15.58
N THR A 12 0.77 11.63 15.06
CA THR A 12 0.17 11.71 13.73
C THR A 12 -1.33 11.54 13.76
N ILE A 13 -1.99 11.87 12.64
CA ILE A 13 -3.43 11.78 12.46
C ILE A 13 -3.96 10.35 12.66
N CYS A 14 -5.10 10.22 13.33
CA CYS A 14 -5.81 8.96 13.50
C CYS A 14 -7.06 8.87 12.61
N ILE A 15 -7.65 7.66 12.50
CA ILE A 15 -8.85 7.45 11.68
C ILE A 15 -10.03 8.30 12.18
N ASN A 16 -10.20 8.45 13.49
CA ASN A 16 -11.29 9.26 14.05
C ASN A 16 -11.11 10.77 13.81
N ASP A 17 -9.86 11.26 13.66
CA ASP A 17 -9.60 12.64 13.22
C ASP A 17 -10.11 12.85 11.79
N LEU A 18 -9.86 11.89 10.88
CA LEU A 18 -10.34 11.93 9.50
C LEU A 18 -11.87 11.92 9.43
N ILE A 19 -12.53 11.10 10.25
CA ILE A 19 -14.01 11.07 10.36
C ILE A 19 -14.53 12.43 10.82
N THR A 20 -13.90 13.02 11.83
CA THR A 20 -14.29 14.33 12.37
C THR A 20 -14.14 15.42 11.33
N LYS A 21 -13.01 15.44 10.60
CA LYS A 21 -12.76 16.38 9.52
C LYS A 21 -13.79 16.24 8.40
N TYR A 22 -14.02 15.02 7.91
CA TYR A 22 -15.01 14.74 6.87
C TYR A 22 -16.43 15.16 7.27
N ASN A 23 -16.84 14.86 8.51
CA ASN A 23 -18.14 15.29 9.02
C ASN A 23 -18.32 16.81 9.01
N LYS A 24 -17.25 17.55 9.35
CA LYS A 24 -17.25 19.02 9.34
C LYS A 24 -17.31 19.58 7.92
N GLU A 25 -16.51 19.05 6.99
CA GLU A 25 -16.40 19.53 5.61
C GLU A 25 -17.66 19.22 4.80
N GLU A 26 -18.24 18.03 4.99
CA GLU A 26 -19.35 17.53 4.16
C GLU A 26 -20.72 17.62 4.85
N GLY A 27 -20.78 18.21 6.05
CA GLY A 27 -22.01 18.29 6.86
C GLY A 27 -22.59 16.91 7.23
N LYS A 28 -21.74 15.90 7.35
CA LYS A 28 -22.12 14.51 7.65
C LYS A 28 -22.02 14.21 9.15
N LYS A 29 -22.54 13.03 9.54
CA LYS A 29 -22.54 12.53 10.93
C LYS A 29 -22.12 11.07 11.00
N LEU A 30 -20.99 10.74 10.36
CA LEU A 30 -20.36 9.43 10.48
C LEU A 30 -19.94 9.18 11.93
N LYS A 31 -20.25 8.00 12.45
CA LYS A 31 -19.85 7.59 13.81
C LYS A 31 -18.36 7.30 13.84
N ALA A 32 -17.69 7.73 14.93
CA ALA A 32 -16.32 7.34 15.22
C ALA A 32 -16.20 5.81 15.34
N LEU A 33 -15.04 5.28 14.96
CA LEU A 33 -14.73 3.86 15.07
C LEU A 33 -14.16 3.56 16.45
N THR A 34 -14.64 2.47 17.05
CA THR A 34 -14.01 1.86 18.22
C THR A 34 -12.95 0.84 17.76
N PRO A 35 -11.90 0.59 18.56
CA PRO A 35 -10.88 -0.41 18.21
C PRO A 35 -11.47 -1.80 17.93
N ASP A 36 -12.41 -2.26 18.76
CA ASP A 36 -13.12 -3.54 18.61
C ASP A 36 -13.86 -3.63 17.26
N CYS A 37 -14.62 -2.60 16.88
CA CYS A 37 -15.32 -2.54 15.60
C CYS A 37 -14.34 -2.56 14.42
N LEU A 38 -13.23 -1.83 14.51
CA LEU A 38 -12.22 -1.82 13.45
C LEU A 38 -11.53 -3.17 13.30
N ILE A 39 -11.19 -3.83 14.41
CA ILE A 39 -10.57 -5.16 14.42
C ILE A 39 -11.52 -6.17 13.79
N ALA A 40 -12.77 -6.24 14.27
CA ALA A 40 -13.77 -7.16 13.75
C ALA A 40 -13.97 -6.97 12.24
N ARG A 41 -14.11 -5.72 11.77
CA ARG A 41 -14.24 -5.43 10.34
C ARG A 41 -13.00 -5.81 9.54
N THR A 42 -11.81 -5.54 10.08
CA THR A 42 -10.55 -5.86 9.41
C THR A 42 -10.40 -7.36 9.20
N VAL A 43 -10.64 -8.16 10.25
CA VAL A 43 -10.53 -9.62 10.17
C VAL A 43 -11.56 -10.19 9.19
N THR A 44 -12.82 -9.77 9.29
CA THR A 44 -13.88 -10.22 8.35
C THR A 44 -13.55 -9.90 6.89
N VAL A 45 -12.98 -8.73 6.61
CA VAL A 45 -12.58 -8.36 5.25
C VAL A 45 -11.35 -9.14 4.80
N LEU A 46 -10.39 -9.37 5.70
CA LEU A 46 -9.19 -10.14 5.41
C LEU A 46 -9.53 -11.59 5.08
N GLU A 47 -10.37 -12.25 5.87
CA GLU A 47 -10.87 -13.61 5.62
C GLU A 47 -11.48 -13.70 4.23
N ARG A 48 -12.40 -12.78 3.89
CA ARG A 48 -13.01 -12.74 2.56
C ARG A 48 -12.00 -12.54 1.43
N LEU A 49 -10.96 -11.72 1.64
CA LEU A 49 -9.91 -11.52 0.64
C LEU A 49 -9.05 -12.78 0.46
N ILE A 50 -8.77 -13.49 1.55
CA ILE A 50 -8.08 -14.78 1.53
C ILE A 50 -8.91 -15.82 0.76
N ASP A 51 -10.21 -15.92 1.05
CA ASP A 51 -11.11 -16.85 0.34
C ASP A 51 -11.13 -16.58 -1.17
N ILE A 52 -11.26 -15.30 -1.56
CA ILE A 52 -11.23 -14.89 -2.98
C ILE A 52 -9.89 -15.26 -3.63
N PHE A 53 -8.78 -15.04 -2.92
CA PHE A 53 -7.45 -15.38 -3.43
C PHE A 53 -7.28 -16.90 -3.58
N GLN A 54 -7.75 -17.70 -2.63
CA GLN A 54 -7.69 -19.16 -2.70
C GLN A 54 -8.55 -19.72 -3.85
N GLU A 55 -9.71 -19.12 -4.12
CA GLU A 55 -10.62 -19.56 -5.19
C GLU A 55 -10.14 -19.10 -6.58
N LYS A 56 -9.69 -17.86 -6.72
CA LYS A 56 -9.49 -17.18 -8.03
C LYS A 56 -8.03 -16.83 -8.31
N GLY A 57 -7.13 -17.17 -7.40
CA GLY A 57 -5.73 -16.76 -7.45
C GLY A 57 -5.54 -15.23 -7.35
N PRO A 58 -4.35 -14.73 -7.74
CA PRO A 58 -4.01 -13.30 -7.68
C PRO A 58 -5.01 -12.40 -8.41
N ASN A 59 -5.51 -12.84 -9.57
CA ASN A 59 -6.46 -12.07 -10.37
C ASN A 59 -7.77 -11.73 -9.63
N GLY A 60 -8.15 -12.52 -8.62
CA GLY A 60 -9.31 -12.23 -7.77
C GLY A 60 -9.15 -10.98 -6.90
N VAL A 61 -7.92 -10.58 -6.59
CA VAL A 61 -7.63 -9.45 -5.69
C VAL A 61 -6.84 -8.32 -6.35
N LEU A 62 -6.06 -8.60 -7.41
CA LEU A 62 -5.16 -7.65 -8.07
C LEU A 62 -5.87 -6.37 -8.54
N SER A 63 -7.07 -6.48 -9.11
CA SER A 63 -7.84 -5.30 -9.52
C SER A 63 -8.14 -4.35 -8.34
N ARG A 64 -8.53 -4.91 -7.19
CA ARG A 64 -8.77 -4.12 -5.97
C ARG A 64 -7.48 -3.60 -5.37
N TYR A 65 -6.42 -4.40 -5.44
CA TYR A 65 -5.08 -4.01 -4.99
C TYR A 65 -4.58 -2.77 -5.75
N TYR A 66 -4.58 -2.82 -7.09
CA TYR A 66 -4.15 -1.69 -7.93
C TYR A 66 -5.07 -0.47 -7.84
N LYS A 67 -6.36 -0.65 -7.52
CA LYS A 67 -7.28 0.48 -7.27
C LYS A 67 -6.83 1.37 -6.10
N TYR A 68 -6.22 0.79 -5.07
CA TYR A 68 -5.77 1.52 -3.87
C TYR A 68 -4.24 1.63 -3.78
N TRP A 69 -3.52 1.13 -4.79
CA TRP A 69 -2.07 1.18 -4.88
C TRP A 69 -1.60 2.61 -5.14
N VAL A 70 -0.65 3.07 -4.32
CA VAL A 70 -0.18 4.48 -4.34
C VAL A 70 1.12 4.69 -5.11
N HIS A 71 1.63 3.67 -5.80
CA HIS A 71 2.94 3.73 -6.46
C HIS A 71 2.89 3.68 -7.99
N SER A 72 1.71 3.59 -8.60
CA SER A 72 1.59 3.43 -10.06
C SER A 72 2.25 4.60 -10.79
N GLY A 73 3.18 4.30 -11.69
CA GLY A 73 3.88 5.31 -12.48
C GLY A 73 4.85 6.18 -11.68
N LYS A 74 5.12 5.86 -10.42
CA LYS A 74 6.15 6.58 -9.64
C LYS A 74 7.52 6.28 -10.20
N GLN A 75 8.28 7.35 -10.42
CA GLN A 75 9.68 7.29 -10.75
C GLN A 75 10.49 7.04 -9.48
N VAL A 76 11.39 6.06 -9.54
CA VAL A 76 12.26 5.65 -8.43
C VAL A 76 13.71 5.57 -8.91
N ARG A 77 14.63 5.66 -7.95
CA ARG A 77 16.04 5.31 -8.17
C ARG A 77 16.31 3.92 -7.64
N LEU A 78 17.05 3.13 -8.40
CA LEU A 78 17.45 1.78 -7.99
C LEU A 78 18.87 1.82 -7.42
N TYR A 79 19.15 0.98 -6.43
CA TYR A 79 20.45 0.72 -5.82
C TYR A 79 21.04 1.86 -4.98
N SER A 80 21.00 3.11 -5.44
CA SER A 80 21.57 4.28 -4.75
C SER A 80 20.93 5.61 -5.20
N GLU A 81 21.24 6.71 -4.51
CA GLU A 81 20.76 8.07 -4.89
C GLU A 81 21.27 8.53 -6.27
N ASP A 82 22.37 7.95 -6.76
CA ASP A 82 22.94 8.20 -8.08
C ASP A 82 22.60 7.07 -9.08
N GLY A 83 21.79 6.10 -8.67
CA GLY A 83 21.45 4.93 -9.47
C GLY A 83 20.48 5.23 -10.60
N PRO A 84 20.24 4.23 -11.47
CA PRO A 84 19.38 4.37 -12.62
C PRO A 84 17.94 4.69 -12.20
N ILE A 85 17.28 5.44 -13.07
CA ILE A 85 15.90 5.84 -12.93
C ILE A 85 15.01 4.76 -13.53
N ALA A 86 13.99 4.34 -12.78
CA ALA A 86 13.00 3.40 -13.24
C ALA A 86 11.58 3.84 -12.86
N TRP A 87 10.57 3.31 -13.53
CA TRP A 87 9.16 3.56 -13.24
C TRP A 87 8.51 2.32 -12.66
N ILE A 88 7.80 2.45 -11.54
CA ILE A 88 7.00 1.36 -10.99
C ILE A 88 5.84 1.06 -11.94
N VAL A 89 5.83 -0.17 -12.48
CA VAL A 89 4.82 -0.63 -13.45
C VAL A 89 3.84 -1.64 -12.86
N GLY A 90 4.17 -2.28 -11.73
CA GLY A 90 3.24 -3.17 -11.06
C GLY A 90 3.94 -4.16 -10.14
N ILE A 91 3.34 -5.34 -10.02
CA ILE A 91 3.90 -6.53 -9.39
C ILE A 91 3.83 -7.70 -10.36
N ASP A 92 4.82 -8.59 -10.29
CA ASP A 92 4.84 -9.83 -11.06
C ASP A 92 3.94 -10.93 -10.45
N ASP A 93 3.89 -12.09 -11.10
CA ASP A 93 3.09 -13.23 -10.67
C ASP A 93 3.51 -13.82 -9.31
N TYR A 94 4.72 -13.48 -8.83
CA TYR A 94 5.24 -13.88 -7.53
C TYR A 94 5.03 -12.80 -6.46
N GLY A 95 4.48 -11.63 -6.83
CA GLY A 95 4.24 -10.50 -5.95
C GLY A 95 5.45 -9.59 -5.74
N PHE A 96 6.49 -9.70 -6.57
CA PHE A 96 7.64 -8.79 -6.53
C PHE A 96 7.34 -7.50 -7.29
N LEU A 97 7.91 -6.38 -6.83
CA LEU A 97 7.73 -5.08 -7.46
C LEU A 97 8.38 -5.08 -8.85
N GLN A 98 7.62 -4.72 -9.88
CA GLN A 98 8.14 -4.54 -11.23
C GLN A 98 8.41 -3.07 -11.52
N VAL A 99 9.58 -2.83 -12.09
CA VAL A 99 10.02 -1.51 -12.53
C VAL A 99 10.44 -1.55 -14.00
N HIS A 100 10.26 -0.45 -14.71
CA HIS A 100 10.75 -0.29 -16.07
C HIS A 100 11.92 0.69 -16.06
N GLU A 101 13.11 0.26 -16.48
CA GLU A 101 14.26 1.15 -16.73
C GLU A 101 14.34 1.46 -18.23
N GLU A 102 14.52 2.74 -18.57
CA GLU A 102 14.64 3.16 -19.97
C GLU A 102 15.83 2.46 -20.64
N GLY A 103 15.57 1.78 -21.77
CA GLY A 103 16.59 1.06 -22.53
C GLY A 103 16.90 -0.36 -22.01
N LYS A 104 16.40 -0.78 -20.84
CA LYS A 104 16.57 -2.15 -20.32
C LYS A 104 15.27 -2.96 -20.22
N GLY A 105 14.11 -2.29 -20.21
CA GLY A 105 12.80 -2.94 -20.16
C GLY A 105 12.28 -3.13 -18.73
N VAL A 106 11.34 -4.06 -18.56
CA VAL A 106 10.71 -4.36 -17.26
C VAL A 106 11.51 -5.41 -16.50
N GLU A 107 11.84 -5.14 -15.25
CA GLU A 107 12.52 -6.06 -14.34
C GLU A 107 11.78 -6.17 -12.99
N SER A 108 11.91 -7.32 -12.34
CA SER A 108 11.38 -7.56 -10.99
C SER A 108 12.46 -7.27 -9.95
N VAL A 109 12.12 -6.44 -8.96
CA VAL A 109 12.99 -6.14 -7.83
C VAL A 109 12.67 -7.10 -6.70
N HIS A 110 13.62 -7.99 -6.40
CA HIS A 110 13.46 -9.01 -5.36
C HIS A 110 13.66 -8.40 -3.95
N PRO A 111 12.92 -8.88 -2.94
CA PRO A 111 12.99 -8.39 -1.57
C PRO A 111 14.24 -8.87 -0.82
N ASP A 112 15.11 -9.65 -1.49
CA ASP A 112 16.33 -10.26 -0.97
C ASP A 112 17.37 -9.19 -0.60
N GLY A 113 17.04 -8.52 0.50
CA GLY A 113 17.69 -7.31 0.92
C GLY A 113 17.39 -6.14 0.00
N ASN A 114 16.15 -5.77 -0.31
CA ASN A 114 15.85 -4.43 -0.85
C ASN A 114 14.92 -3.67 0.11
N SER A 115 15.13 -2.38 0.29
CA SER A 115 14.30 -1.47 1.09
C SER A 115 13.86 -0.29 0.25
N PHE A 116 12.58 0.07 0.32
CA PHE A 116 12.06 1.24 -0.37
C PHE A 116 11.95 2.44 0.58
N ASP A 117 12.84 3.43 0.41
CA ASP A 117 12.71 4.75 1.02
C ASP A 117 11.68 5.56 0.22
N MET A 118 10.47 5.60 0.78
CA MET A 118 9.32 6.30 0.22
C MET A 118 9.49 7.82 0.15
N LEU A 119 10.32 8.42 1.02
CA LEU A 119 10.54 9.87 1.04
C LEU A 119 11.50 10.29 -0.05
N ARG A 120 12.48 9.44 -0.34
CA ARG A 120 13.49 9.66 -1.39
C ARG A 120 13.15 9.03 -2.73
N ASN A 121 12.06 8.26 -2.80
CA ASN A 121 11.71 7.40 -3.93
C ASN A 121 12.91 6.51 -4.34
N LEU A 122 13.56 5.90 -3.36
CA LEU A 122 14.82 5.18 -3.53
C LEU A 122 14.67 3.73 -3.09
N ILE A 123 15.04 2.78 -3.95
CA ILE A 123 15.08 1.36 -3.63
C ILE A 123 16.54 0.94 -3.45
N VAL A 124 16.94 0.64 -2.22
CA VAL A 124 18.32 0.25 -1.88
C VAL A 124 18.43 -1.22 -1.50
N PRO A 125 19.50 -1.91 -1.92
CA PRO A 125 19.92 -3.15 -1.32
C PRO A 125 20.20 -2.98 0.18
N LYS A 126 19.87 -3.98 1.00
CA LYS A 126 20.31 -4.11 2.39
C LYS A 126 21.66 -4.80 2.45
#